data_AF-A0A2S2PRY6-F1
#
_entry.id   AF-A0A2S2PRY6-F1
#
_cell.length_a   1.000
_cell.length_b   1.000
_cell.length_c   1.000
_cell.angle_alpha   90.00
_cell.angle_beta   90.00
_cell.angle_gamma   90.00
#
_symmetry.space_group_name_H-M   'P 1'
#
loop_
_entity.id
_entity.type
_entity.pdbx_description
1 polymer ?
#
loop_
_entity_poly.entity_id
_entity_poly.type
_entity_poly.pdbx_seq_one_letter_code
_entity_poly.pdbx_strand_id
1 'polypeptide(L)'
;MDLLKCFEEQVSEKSIEDEAQEYVVGYVAKRFISKYPNLGYKTEKLHENETATSWIQIMSKGHLITPSNELLLADEVIKCLVRTRTFIRFNALNKLIEHEMPLYSIDYTDYSITLLTACHSNC
;
A
#
# COMPACT_ATOMS: atom_id res chain seq x y z
N MET A 1 -33.61 18.57 4.01
CA MET A 1 -32.23 18.05 4.12
C MET A 1 -32.03 17.12 2.96
N ASP A 2 -31.25 17.55 1.97
CA ASP A 2 -31.04 16.81 0.74
C ASP A 2 -29.81 15.92 0.90
N LEU A 3 -30.05 14.61 1.03
CA LEU A 3 -29.04 13.60 1.37
C LEU A 3 -27.93 13.52 0.30
N LEU A 4 -28.28 13.77 -0.97
CA LEU A 4 -27.31 13.82 -2.06
C LEU A 4 -26.33 14.98 -1.89
N LYS A 5 -26.85 16.16 -1.50
CA LYS A 5 -26.03 17.36 -1.33
C LYS A 5 -25.01 17.21 -0.21
N CYS A 6 -25.38 16.53 0.88
CA CYS A 6 -24.44 16.21 1.96
C CYS A 6 -23.37 15.20 1.53
N PHE A 7 -23.68 14.25 0.65
CA PHE A 7 -22.69 13.31 0.10
C PHE A 7 -21.74 13.99 -0.88
N GLU A 8 -22.25 14.88 -1.73
CA GLU A 8 -21.46 15.65 -2.70
C GLU A 8 -20.59 16.72 -2.02
N GLU A 9 -21.05 17.32 -0.93
CA GLU A 9 -20.26 18.24 -0.09
C GLU A 9 -19.23 17.51 0.79
N GLN A 10 -19.40 16.20 1.01
CA GLN A 10 -18.45 15.31 1.67
C GLN A 10 -17.46 14.63 0.70
N VAL A 11 -17.45 15.02 -0.58
CA VAL A 11 -16.38 14.59 -1.50
C VAL A 11 -15.06 15.07 -0.93
N SER A 12 -14.33 14.13 -0.34
CA SER A 12 -12.98 14.25 0.20
C SER A 12 -12.13 15.11 -0.74
N GLU A 13 -11.46 16.14 -0.21
CA GLU A 13 -10.50 16.96 -0.97
C GLU A 13 -9.34 16.11 -1.51
N LYS A 14 -9.14 14.89 -0.95
CA LYS A 14 -8.16 13.91 -1.41
C LYS A 14 -8.68 13.12 -2.60
N SER A 15 -7.81 12.92 -3.59
CA SER A 15 -8.11 12.02 -4.71
C SER A 15 -8.18 10.56 -4.25
N ILE A 16 -8.82 9.71 -5.06
CA ILE A 16 -8.85 8.25 -4.81
C ILE A 16 -7.41 7.69 -4.79
N GLU A 17 -6.53 8.24 -5.62
CA GLU A 17 -5.12 7.90 -5.67
C GLU A 17 -4.40 8.21 -4.36
N ASP A 18 -4.68 9.36 -3.73
CA ASP A 18 -4.10 9.74 -2.44
C ASP A 18 -4.55 8.79 -1.33
N GLU A 19 -5.84 8.43 -1.32
CA GLU A 19 -6.39 7.49 -0.34
C GLU A 19 -5.84 6.07 -0.53
N ALA A 20 -5.72 5.62 -1.79
CA ALA A 20 -5.11 4.34 -2.12
C ALA A 20 -3.62 4.29 -1.77
N GLN A 21 -2.91 5.40 -1.98
CA GLN A 21 -1.52 5.56 -1.57
C GLN A 21 -1.38 5.46 -0.06
N GLU A 22 -2.17 6.22 0.70
CA GLU A 22 -2.17 6.16 2.18
C GLU A 22 -2.35 4.70 2.64
N TYR A 23 -3.27 3.96 2.01
CA TYR A 23 -3.54 2.55 2.33
C TYR A 23 -2.33 1.64 2.06
N VAL A 24 -1.70 1.75 0.89
CA VAL A 24 -0.53 0.92 0.55
C VAL A 24 0.64 1.23 1.49
N VAL A 25 0.90 2.52 1.74
CA VAL A 25 1.97 2.98 2.64
C VAL A 25 1.68 2.53 4.07
N GLY A 26 0.44 2.63 4.55
CA GLY A 26 0.01 2.14 5.85
C GLY A 26 0.19 0.62 6.02
N TYR A 27 -0.05 -0.16 4.96
CA TYR A 27 0.25 -1.60 4.97
C TYR A 27 1.75 -1.89 5.10
N VAL A 28 2.58 -1.14 4.36
CA VAL A 28 4.04 -1.25 4.47
C VAL A 28 4.48 -0.90 5.89
N ALA A 29 4.01 0.22 6.44
CA ALA A 29 4.30 0.64 7.81
C ALA A 29 3.92 -0.47 8.80
N LYS A 30 2.71 -1.03 8.72
CA LYS A 30 2.24 -2.13 9.57
C LYS A 30 3.18 -3.34 9.58
N ARG A 31 3.72 -3.69 8.41
CA ARG A 31 4.62 -4.84 8.26
C ARG A 31 5.96 -4.64 8.98
N PHE A 32 6.44 -3.40 9.07
CA PHE A 32 7.77 -3.08 9.58
C PHE A 32 7.78 -2.29 10.89
N ILE A 33 6.62 -1.92 11.43
CA ILE A 33 6.47 -1.07 12.62
C ILE A 33 7.15 -1.64 13.87
N SER A 34 7.26 -2.97 13.99
CA SER A 34 7.95 -3.62 15.11
C SER A 34 9.46 -3.36 15.11
N LYS A 35 10.06 -3.18 13.93
CA LYS A 35 11.48 -2.90 13.74
C LYS A 35 11.79 -1.41 13.63
N TYR A 36 10.87 -0.66 13.03
CA TYR A 36 11.00 0.79 12.81
C TYR A 36 9.75 1.50 13.33
N PRO A 37 9.67 1.79 14.65
CA PRO A 37 8.48 2.38 15.26
C PRO A 37 8.13 3.79 14.74
N ASN A 38 9.10 4.48 14.14
CA ASN A 38 8.93 5.82 13.58
C ASN A 38 8.20 5.85 12.23
N LEU A 39 7.87 4.68 11.64
CA LEU A 39 7.17 4.61 10.35
C LEU A 39 5.71 5.06 10.41
N GLY A 40 5.16 5.25 11.60
CA GLY A 40 3.79 5.70 11.79
C GLY A 40 3.28 5.43 13.20
N TYR A 41 1.98 5.57 13.37
CA TYR A 41 1.31 5.36 14.64
C TYR A 41 0.16 4.36 14.49
N LYS A 42 -0.19 3.70 15.60
CA LYS A 42 -1.34 2.80 15.61
C LYS A 42 -2.58 3.61 15.25
N THR A 43 -3.28 3.18 14.22
CA THR A 43 -4.56 3.78 13.84
C THR A 43 -5.54 3.57 15.00
N GLU A 44 -6.05 4.67 15.55
CA GLU A 44 -7.08 4.62 16.59
C GLU A 44 -8.35 3.97 16.05
N LYS A 45 -9.04 3.21 16.90
CA LYS A 45 -10.36 2.69 16.56
C LYS A 45 -11.36 3.82 16.80
N LEU A 46 -12.17 4.11 15.79
CA LEU A 46 -13.26 5.07 15.95
C LEU A 46 -14.20 4.60 17.05
N HIS A 47 -14.46 5.48 18.02
CA HIS A 47 -15.57 5.30 18.92
C HIS A 47 -16.89 5.58 18.18
N GLU A 48 -18.02 5.04 18.67
CA GLU A 48 -19.34 5.11 18.02
C GLU A 48 -19.81 6.55 17.70
N ASN A 49 -19.18 7.55 18.31
CA ASN A 49 -19.55 8.96 18.24
C ASN A 49 -18.53 9.82 17.46
N GLU A 50 -17.46 9.22 16.92
CA GLU A 50 -16.36 9.91 16.24
C GLU A 50 -16.48 9.81 14.72
N THR A 51 -16.34 10.94 14.03
CA THR A 51 -16.27 10.98 12.57
C THR A 51 -14.88 10.58 12.10
N ALA A 52 -14.82 9.56 11.23
CA ALA A 52 -13.58 9.12 10.60
C ALA A 52 -12.92 10.27 9.85
N THR A 53 -11.62 10.48 10.08
CA THR A 53 -10.83 11.52 9.44
C THR A 53 -9.99 10.99 8.27
N SER A 54 -9.84 9.66 8.14
CA SER A 54 -9.20 9.05 6.97
C SER A 54 -9.89 7.76 6.51
N TRP A 55 -9.80 7.51 5.21
CA TRP A 55 -10.35 6.30 4.58
C TRP A 55 -9.81 5.01 5.20
N ILE A 56 -8.56 5.02 5.67
CA ILE A 56 -7.94 3.86 6.34
C ILE A 56 -8.64 3.55 7.67
N GLN A 57 -9.08 4.56 8.42
CA GLN A 57 -9.83 4.32 9.66
C GLN A 57 -11.14 3.59 9.37
N ILE A 58 -11.84 3.99 8.30
CA ILE A 58 -13.09 3.37 7.86
C ILE A 58 -12.85 1.93 7.39
N MET A 59 -11.92 1.73 6.48
CA MET A 59 -11.76 0.46 5.77
C MET A 59 -10.97 -0.58 6.54
N SER A 60 -9.92 -0.16 7.27
CA SER A 60 -9.06 -1.09 8.00
C SER A 60 -9.56 -1.43 9.40
N LYS A 61 -10.56 -0.71 9.93
CA LYS A 61 -11.09 -0.87 11.30
C LYS A 61 -9.99 -0.84 12.38
N GLY A 62 -8.95 -0.03 12.17
CA GLY A 62 -7.80 0.09 13.07
C GLY A 62 -6.76 -1.04 12.98
N HIS A 63 -6.82 -1.91 11.96
CA HIS A 63 -5.84 -2.98 11.79
C HIS A 63 -4.59 -2.55 11.02
N LEU A 64 -4.64 -1.38 10.36
CA LEU A 64 -3.48 -0.79 9.69
C LEU A 64 -2.69 0.12 10.64
N ILE A 65 -1.60 0.67 10.12
CA ILE A 65 -0.85 1.76 10.74
C ILE A 65 -1.15 3.02 9.93
N THR A 66 -1.38 4.13 10.63
CA THR A 66 -1.41 5.43 9.98
C THR A 66 0.04 5.85 9.73
N PRO A 67 0.46 5.99 8.45
CA PRO A 67 1.86 6.21 8.12
C PRO A 67 2.35 7.59 8.58
N SER A 68 3.65 7.71 8.83
CA SER A 68 4.27 9.02 9.08
C SER A 68 4.34 9.84 7.78
N ASN A 69 4.46 11.16 7.90
CA ASN A 69 4.58 12.05 6.74
C ASN A 69 5.86 11.77 5.95
N GLU A 70 6.97 11.44 6.61
CA GLU A 70 8.23 11.09 5.95
C GLU A 70 8.08 9.83 5.11
N LEU A 71 7.31 8.84 5.58
CA LEU A 71 7.05 7.62 4.83
C LEU A 71 6.09 7.87 3.66
N LEU A 72 5.11 8.77 3.83
CA LEU A 72 4.24 9.20 2.74
C LEU A 72 4.99 9.98 1.66
N LEU A 73 6.02 10.75 2.01
CA LEU A 73 6.90 11.43 1.04
C LEU A 73 7.82 10.46 0.27
N ALA A 74 8.01 9.25 0.78
CA ALA A 74 8.75 8.18 0.11
C ALA A 74 7.83 7.29 -0.76
N ASP A 75 6.67 7.80 -1.15
CA ASP A 75 5.64 7.07 -1.90
C ASP A 75 6.13 6.56 -3.25
N GLU A 76 6.90 7.33 -4.00
CA GLU A 76 7.41 6.92 -5.30
C GLU A 76 8.32 5.68 -5.18
N VAL A 77 9.12 5.60 -4.12
CA VAL A 77 9.93 4.41 -3.81
C VAL A 77 9.02 3.23 -3.46
N ILE A 78 8.00 3.44 -2.62
CA ILE A 78 7.06 2.37 -2.22
C ILE A 78 6.27 1.85 -3.43
N LYS A 79 5.74 2.77 -4.24
CA LYS A 79 5.06 2.50 -5.50
C LYS A 79 5.95 1.67 -6.44
N CYS A 80 7.21 2.07 -6.61
CA CYS A 80 8.18 1.33 -7.41
C CYS A 80 8.40 -0.09 -6.87
N LEU A 81 8.63 -0.25 -5.56
CA LEU A 81 8.81 -1.55 -4.92
C LEU A 81 7.59 -2.46 -5.08
N VAL A 82 6.38 -1.91 -4.90
CA VAL A 82 5.12 -2.66 -5.05
C VAL A 82 4.92 -3.10 -6.50
N ARG A 83 5.12 -2.19 -7.47
CA ARG A 83 5.02 -2.50 -8.91
C ARG A 83 6.02 -3.58 -9.30
N THR A 84 7.29 -3.42 -8.94
CA THR A 84 8.35 -4.38 -9.24
C THR A 84 8.06 -5.75 -8.64
N ARG A 85 7.69 -5.81 -7.36
CA ARG A 85 7.36 -7.08 -6.69
C ARG A 85 6.14 -7.75 -7.31
N THR A 86 5.13 -6.98 -7.70
CA THR A 86 3.92 -7.49 -8.36
C THR A 86 4.25 -8.05 -9.73
N PHE A 87 5.03 -7.32 -10.54
CA PHE A 87 5.50 -7.76 -11.85
C PHE A 87 6.26 -9.08 -11.76
N ILE A 88 7.22 -9.20 -10.85
CA ILE A 88 7.99 -10.44 -10.65
C ILE A 88 7.07 -11.61 -10.31
N ARG A 89 6.12 -11.42 -9.38
CA ARG A 89 5.18 -12.48 -8.98
C ARG A 89 4.26 -12.89 -10.12
N PHE A 90 3.72 -11.93 -10.86
CA PHE A 90 2.84 -12.19 -11.99
C PHE A 90 3.57 -12.91 -13.13
N ASN A 91 4.77 -12.44 -13.48
CA ASN A 91 5.61 -13.08 -14.47
C ASN A 91 5.95 -14.53 -14.08
N ALA A 92 6.25 -14.76 -12.80
CA ALA A 92 6.50 -16.12 -12.32
C ALA A 92 5.25 -17.01 -12.42
N LEU A 93 4.05 -16.49 -12.10
CA LEU A 93 2.79 -17.20 -12.30
C LEU A 93 2.55 -17.54 -13.79
N ASN A 94 2.80 -16.60 -14.69
CA ASN A 94 2.66 -16.84 -16.13
C ASN A 94 3.58 -17.96 -16.61
N LYS A 95 4.84 -18.00 -16.15
CA LYS A 95 5.77 -19.11 -16.46
C LYS A 95 5.27 -20.47 -15.95
N LEU A 96 4.60 -20.52 -14.80
CA LEU A 96 4.01 -21.78 -14.32
C LEU A 96 2.85 -22.24 -15.19
N ILE A 97 2.02 -21.29 -15.66
CA ILE A 97 0.90 -21.59 -16.55
C ILE A 97 1.42 -22.10 -17.90
N GLU A 98 2.47 -21.47 -18.45
CA GLU A 98 3.08 -21.87 -19.72
C GLU A 98 3.75 -23.26 -19.67
N HIS A 99 4.27 -23.67 -18.51
CA HIS A 99 5.03 -24.91 -18.35
C HIS A 99 4.33 -26.01 -17.54
N GLU A 100 3.06 -25.83 -17.14
CA GLU A 100 2.31 -26.75 -16.25
C GLU A 100 3.09 -27.15 -14.97
N MET A 101 3.95 -26.26 -14.49
CA MET A 101 4.88 -26.55 -13.39
C MET A 101 4.26 -26.24 -12.01
N PRO A 102 4.53 -27.04 -10.96
CA PRO A 102 4.01 -26.78 -9.62
C PRO A 102 4.71 -25.60 -8.92
N LEU A 103 3.93 -24.83 -8.15
CA LEU A 103 4.31 -23.57 -7.48
C LEU A 103 5.60 -23.59 -6.62
N TYR A 104 6.06 -24.77 -6.20
CA TYR A 104 7.20 -24.91 -5.28
C TYR A 104 8.57 -24.64 -5.92
N SER A 105 8.67 -24.62 -7.26
CA SER A 105 9.96 -24.48 -7.95
C SER A 105 10.42 -23.05 -8.21
N ILE A 106 9.66 -22.02 -7.80
CA ILE A 106 10.04 -20.63 -8.09
C ILE A 106 10.95 -20.08 -6.99
N ASP A 107 12.21 -19.82 -7.36
CA ASP A 107 13.09 -18.96 -6.56
C ASP A 107 12.87 -17.47 -6.92
N TYR A 108 12.40 -16.71 -5.95
CA TYR A 108 12.09 -15.28 -6.08
C TYR A 108 13.27 -14.37 -5.72
N THR A 109 14.37 -14.92 -5.22
CA THR A 109 15.47 -14.12 -4.66
C THR A 109 16.28 -13.41 -5.75
N ASP A 110 16.53 -14.05 -6.89
CA ASP A 110 17.33 -13.50 -8.00
C ASP A 110 16.65 -12.36 -8.79
N TYR A 111 15.32 -12.37 -8.90
CA TYR A 111 14.57 -11.38 -9.68
C TYR A 111 14.49 -10.02 -8.98
N SER A 112 14.60 -9.99 -7.65
CA SER A 112 14.47 -8.76 -6.86
C SER A 112 15.65 -7.81 -7.05
N ILE A 113 16.87 -8.35 -7.20
CA ILE A 113 18.11 -7.57 -7.32
C ILE A 113 18.25 -6.98 -8.74
N THR A 114 17.94 -7.77 -9.78
CA THR A 114 18.12 -7.37 -11.18
C THR A 114 17.18 -6.25 -11.64
N LEU A 115 15.94 -6.21 -11.14
CA LEU A 115 14.97 -5.15 -11.48
C LEU A 115 15.20 -3.85 -10.69
N LEU A 116 15.67 -3.93 -9.44
CA LEU A 116 16.04 -2.75 -8.65
C LEU A 116 17.22 -2.00 -9.29
N THR A 117 18.19 -2.72 -9.86
CA THR A 117 19.29 -2.10 -10.63
C THR A 117 18.82 -1.45 -11.94
N ALA A 118 17.76 -1.95 -12.57
CA ALA A 118 17.23 -1.36 -13.81
C ALA A 118 16.46 -0.05 -13.58
N CYS A 119 15.79 0.10 -12.44
CA CYS A 119 15.11 1.36 -12.08
C CYS A 119 16.10 2.51 -11.75
N HIS A 120 17.32 2.22 -11.29
CA HIS A 120 18.34 3.25 -11.05
C HIS A 120 18.95 3.82 -12.34
N SER A 121 18.83 3.11 -13.47
CA SER A 121 19.44 3.51 -14.74
C SER A 121 18.53 4.42 -15.60
N ASN A 122 17.30 4.67 -15.17
CA ASN A 122 16.29 5.45 -15.90
C ASN A 122 15.73 6.64 -15.10
N CYS A 123 16.43 7.08 -14.06
CA CYS A 123 16.20 8.35 -13.35
C CYS A 123 17.32 9.34 -13.65
#